data_AF-A0A522CKJ6-F1
#
_entry.id   AF-A0A522CKJ6-F1
#
_cell.length_a   1.000
_cell.length_b   1.000
_cell.length_c   1.000
_cell.angle_alpha   90.00
_cell.angle_beta   90.00
_cell.angle_gamma   90.00
#
_symmetry.space_group_name_H-M   'P 1'
#
loop_
_entity.id
_entity.type
_entity.pdbx_description
1 polymer ?
#
loop_
_entity_poly.entity_id
_entity_poly.type
_entity_poly.pdbx_seq_one_letter_code
_entity_poly.pdbx_strand_id
1 'polypeptide(L)'
;MKKLLIIACLTIILSAPAAIAQQQTVTAGILPFAAQGQGDGEAVIGGLTSSLSGYRFIRLVERAKMKEYEQELALGMGGFVDEASAVKVGKMHGIEIMIHGSVMNGSISARAVHAETQRLIAAATVDGMGQIDVLAKKLAAGIEVFLARDNLKKMRNDSPDITLDIWIERKGAAGKITPGAAGAGRVGEGIVFHFKANRDGYVTIVDIQPGGDVVVLFPNDYAKSNAVKAGREYTIPGEDDAFEFQFEKPAGRDTVAAFFTEKKVDWLDPAKLAGEGFKTVKENEKLEMTRGISLKATGLKKNQWESTVLEVEVSE
;
A
#
# COMPACT_ATOMS: atom_id res chain seq x y z
N MET A 1 17.15 68.37 -18.64
CA MET A 1 16.03 67.54 -18.15
C MET A 1 15.94 66.30 -19.04
N LYS A 2 16.57 65.20 -18.60
CA LYS A 2 16.64 63.92 -19.32
C LYS A 2 15.40 63.10 -18.96
N LYS A 3 14.58 62.69 -19.94
CA LYS A 3 13.57 61.65 -19.74
C LYS A 3 14.14 60.31 -20.22
N LEU A 4 14.29 59.44 -19.23
CA LEU A 4 14.70 58.05 -19.25
C LEU A 4 13.48 57.20 -19.63
N LEU A 5 13.59 56.28 -20.60
CA LEU A 5 12.63 55.18 -20.72
C LEU A 5 13.43 53.88 -20.87
N ILE A 6 13.72 53.27 -19.72
CA ILE A 6 14.27 51.92 -19.60
C ILE A 6 13.09 50.96 -19.72
N ILE A 7 13.07 50.16 -20.79
CA ILE A 7 12.19 49.00 -20.91
C ILE A 7 12.77 47.92 -20.00
N ALA A 8 12.25 47.84 -18.77
CA ALA A 8 12.53 46.72 -17.87
C ALA A 8 11.62 45.55 -18.28
N CYS A 9 12.21 44.57 -18.97
CA CYS A 9 11.59 43.29 -19.26
C CYS A 9 11.48 42.52 -17.94
N LEU A 10 10.31 42.58 -17.29
CA LEU A 10 10.01 41.84 -16.07
C LEU A 10 9.77 40.38 -16.46
N THR A 11 10.84 39.57 -16.47
CA THR A 11 10.75 38.11 -16.45
C THR A 11 10.11 37.68 -15.14
N ILE A 12 8.79 37.58 -15.13
CA ILE A 12 8.07 36.83 -14.09
C ILE A 12 8.42 35.36 -14.33
N ILE A 13 9.45 34.89 -13.63
CA ILE A 13 9.66 33.45 -13.43
C ILE A 13 8.49 33.01 -12.54
N LEU A 14 7.43 32.52 -13.17
CA LEU A 14 6.33 31.86 -12.50
C LEU A 14 6.84 30.48 -12.06
N SER A 15 7.66 30.44 -11.01
CA SER A 15 7.92 29.19 -10.30
C SER A 15 6.61 28.82 -9.60
N ALA A 16 5.75 28.09 -10.31
CA ALA A 16 4.67 27.35 -9.69
C ALA A 16 5.29 26.59 -8.50
N PRO A 17 4.80 26.78 -7.27
CA PRO A 17 5.25 25.93 -6.19
C PRO A 17 4.95 24.51 -6.63
N ALA A 18 6.01 23.71 -6.83
CA ALA A 18 5.88 22.27 -6.90
C ALA A 18 5.04 21.90 -5.68
N ALA A 19 3.78 21.52 -5.93
CA ALA A 19 2.87 21.16 -4.87
C ALA A 19 3.53 19.97 -4.18
N ILE A 20 4.16 20.24 -3.03
CA ILE A 20 4.80 19.24 -2.21
C ILE A 20 3.70 18.22 -1.94
N ALA A 21 3.84 17.01 -2.51
CA ALA A 21 2.93 15.91 -2.24
C ALA A 21 2.87 15.78 -0.72
N GLN A 22 1.73 16.15 -0.13
CA GLN A 22 1.59 16.15 1.32
C GLN A 22 1.81 14.72 1.76
N GLN A 23 2.94 14.51 2.43
CA GLN A 23 3.47 13.20 2.77
C GLN A 23 2.43 12.50 3.67
N GLN A 24 1.60 11.61 3.11
CA GLN A 24 0.51 10.96 3.85
C GLN A 24 1.08 10.15 5.00
N THR A 25 0.80 10.57 6.23
CA THR A 25 1.26 9.91 7.46
C THR A 25 0.13 9.06 8.01
N VAL A 26 0.49 7.99 8.72
CA VAL A 26 -0.43 7.16 9.48
C VAL A 26 -0.15 7.34 10.96
N THR A 27 -1.21 7.45 11.75
CA THR A 27 -1.10 7.46 13.21
C THR A 27 -0.90 6.05 13.75
N ALA A 28 0.09 5.87 14.61
CA ALA A 28 0.36 4.57 15.23
C ALA A 28 0.53 4.70 16.75
N GLY A 29 -0.12 3.83 17.51
CA GLY A 29 -0.01 3.73 18.95
C GLY A 29 0.69 2.44 19.34
N ILE A 30 1.60 2.49 20.32
CA ILE A 30 2.25 1.31 20.88
C ILE A 30 1.68 1.06 22.27
N LEU A 31 1.08 -0.11 22.46
CA LEU A 31 0.57 -0.55 23.76
C LEU A 31 1.65 -1.20 24.62
N PRO A 32 1.41 -1.34 25.93
CA PRO A 32 2.27 -2.12 26.79
C PRO A 32 2.45 -3.54 26.27
N PHE A 33 3.70 -4.00 26.25
CA PHE A 33 4.02 -5.38 25.90
C PHE A 33 3.79 -6.27 27.12
N ALA A 34 3.04 -7.35 26.93
CA ALA A 34 2.85 -8.35 27.98
C ALA A 34 4.18 -9.06 28.27
N ALA A 35 4.68 -8.95 29.49
CA ALA A 35 5.96 -9.52 29.90
C ALA A 35 5.85 -10.18 31.28
N GLN A 36 6.66 -11.22 31.53
CA GLN A 36 6.73 -11.90 32.85
C GLN A 36 7.53 -11.08 33.88
N GLY A 37 8.45 -10.22 33.44
CA GLY A 37 9.28 -9.35 34.30
C GLY A 37 8.88 -7.86 34.22
N GLN A 38 8.94 -7.18 35.37
CA GLN A 38 8.66 -5.75 35.48
C GLN A 38 9.84 -4.94 34.92
N GLY A 39 9.85 -4.67 33.62
CA GLY A 39 10.89 -3.85 32.96
C GLY A 39 11.10 -4.16 31.47
N ASP A 40 10.95 -5.43 31.09
CA ASP A 40 11.22 -5.87 29.71
C ASP A 40 10.26 -5.22 28.71
N GLY A 41 8.98 -5.10 29.06
CA GLY A 41 7.99 -4.44 28.21
C GLY A 41 8.26 -2.95 27.98
N GLU A 42 8.74 -2.23 29.01
CA GLU A 42 9.02 -0.79 28.88
C GLU A 42 10.29 -0.52 28.05
N ALA A 43 11.29 -1.40 28.15
CA ALA A 43 12.47 -1.36 27.29
C ALA A 43 12.09 -1.60 25.81
N VAL A 44 11.21 -2.57 25.54
CA VAL A 44 10.70 -2.85 24.18
C VAL A 44 9.96 -1.64 23.61
N ILE A 45 9.08 -1.01 24.38
CA ILE A 45 8.36 0.19 23.93
C ILE A 45 9.34 1.32 23.60
N GLY A 46 10.34 1.55 24.44
CA GLY A 46 11.38 2.57 24.20
C GLY A 46 12.15 2.30 22.90
N GLY A 47 12.60 1.06 22.72
CA GLY A 47 13.30 0.63 21.50
C GLY A 47 12.44 0.78 20.25
N LEU A 48 11.22 0.25 20.24
CA LEU A 48 10.29 0.39 19.11
C LEU A 48 9.95 1.84 18.81
N THR A 49 9.74 2.68 19.83
CA THR A 49 9.47 4.11 19.64
C THR A 49 10.65 4.78 18.94
N SER A 50 11.87 4.52 19.39
CA SER A 50 13.09 5.05 18.78
C SER A 50 13.21 4.61 17.32
N SER A 51 13.12 3.31 17.05
CA SER A 51 13.29 2.77 15.69
C SER A 51 12.15 3.20 14.74
N LEU A 52 10.89 3.18 15.20
CA LEU A 52 9.74 3.56 14.38
C LEU A 52 9.66 5.07 14.11
N SER A 53 10.19 5.91 15.02
CA SER A 53 10.24 7.37 14.81
C SER A 53 11.12 7.78 13.62
N GLY A 54 12.04 6.93 13.19
CA GLY A 54 12.85 7.14 11.98
C GLY A 54 12.03 7.09 10.69
N TYR A 55 10.86 6.46 10.69
CA TYR A 55 9.99 6.34 9.53
C TYR A 55 9.04 7.53 9.45
N ARG A 56 9.34 8.50 8.58
CA ARG A 56 8.57 9.75 8.42
C ARG A 56 7.08 9.57 8.10
N PHE A 57 6.67 8.39 7.64
CA PHE A 57 5.26 8.08 7.37
C PHE A 57 4.49 7.58 8.60
N ILE A 58 5.18 7.26 9.70
CA ILE A 58 4.57 6.81 10.95
C ILE A 58 4.60 7.96 11.95
N ARG A 59 3.41 8.46 12.33
CA ARG A 59 3.24 9.42 13.41
C ARG A 59 2.89 8.68 14.69
N LEU A 60 3.89 8.45 15.52
CA LEU A 60 3.70 7.79 16.81
C LEU A 60 2.91 8.66 17.78
N VAL A 61 1.95 8.06 18.46
CA VAL A 61 1.27 8.67 19.60
C VAL A 61 2.21 8.67 20.80
N GLU A 62 2.27 9.77 21.52
CA GLU A 62 3.13 9.91 22.71
C GLU A 62 2.78 8.87 23.77
N ARG A 63 3.80 8.28 24.38
CA ARG A 63 3.66 7.23 25.41
C ARG A 63 2.81 7.67 26.60
N ALA A 64 2.86 8.94 27.01
CA ALA A 64 2.03 9.46 28.09
C ALA A 64 0.54 9.42 27.72
N LYS A 65 0.17 9.87 26.51
CA LYS A 65 -1.20 9.79 26.00
C LYS A 65 -1.68 8.35 25.86
N MET A 66 -0.81 7.45 25.40
CA MET A 66 -1.15 6.02 25.34
C MET A 66 -1.50 5.44 26.72
N LYS A 67 -0.79 5.85 27.77
CA LYS A 67 -1.10 5.44 29.16
C LYS A 67 -2.43 6.02 29.63
N GLU A 68 -2.75 7.27 29.28
CA GLU A 68 -4.05 7.88 29.60
C GLU A 68 -5.19 7.12 28.92
N TYR A 69 -5.06 6.82 27.62
CA TYR A 69 -6.07 6.08 26.86
C TYR A 69 -6.28 4.65 27.36
N GLU A 70 -5.20 4.01 27.81
CA GLU A 70 -5.28 2.70 28.46
C GLU A 70 -6.01 2.77 29.80
N GLN A 71 -5.70 3.77 30.65
CA GLN A 71 -6.36 3.96 31.93
C GLN A 71 -7.86 4.22 31.76
N GLU A 72 -8.25 4.99 30.75
CA GLU A 72 -9.65 5.22 30.38
C GLU A 72 -10.38 3.90 30.07
N LEU A 73 -9.72 2.97 29.36
CA LEU A 73 -10.28 1.64 29.09
C LEU A 73 -10.31 0.72 30.31
N ALA A 74 -9.24 0.70 31.10
CA ALA A 74 -9.13 -0.16 32.28
C ALA A 74 -10.19 0.17 33.35
N LEU A 75 -10.62 1.43 33.43
CA LEU A 75 -11.70 1.88 34.30
C LEU A 75 -13.09 1.46 33.81
N GLY A 76 -13.23 1.05 32.54
CA GLY A 76 -14.49 0.65 31.91
C GLY A 76 -14.71 -0.86 31.73
N MET A 77 -13.64 -1.65 31.58
CA MET A 77 -13.69 -3.12 31.42
C MET A 77 -12.42 -3.76 32.01
N GLY A 78 -12.57 -4.77 32.88
CA GLY A 78 -11.48 -5.31 33.69
C GLY A 78 -10.21 -5.72 32.93
N GLY A 79 -9.13 -4.96 33.13
CA GLY A 79 -7.76 -5.42 33.37
C GLY A 79 -6.97 -6.18 32.30
N PHE A 80 -7.52 -6.55 31.14
CA PHE A 80 -6.79 -7.31 30.12
C PHE A 80 -6.51 -6.48 28.85
N VAL A 81 -5.22 -6.33 28.54
CA VAL A 81 -4.73 -5.76 27.28
C VAL A 81 -4.63 -6.88 26.26
N ASP A 82 -5.62 -6.97 25.37
CA ASP A 82 -5.65 -7.90 24.23
C ASP A 82 -5.85 -7.14 22.91
N GLU A 83 -5.95 -7.88 21.80
CA GLU A 83 -6.18 -7.30 20.47
C GLU A 83 -7.49 -6.48 20.40
N ALA A 84 -8.53 -6.90 21.13
CA ALA A 84 -9.81 -6.21 21.14
C ALA A 84 -9.74 -4.87 21.89
N SER A 85 -9.05 -4.84 23.03
CA SER A 85 -8.74 -3.61 23.76
C SER A 85 -7.91 -2.67 22.89
N ALA A 86 -6.90 -3.19 22.17
CA ALA A 86 -6.06 -2.38 21.30
C ALA A 86 -6.84 -1.67 20.19
N VAL A 87 -7.66 -2.42 19.47
CA VAL A 87 -8.57 -1.92 18.44
C VAL A 87 -9.48 -0.84 19.01
N LYS A 88 -10.05 -1.05 20.20
CA LYS A 88 -10.98 -0.10 20.83
C LYS A 88 -10.30 1.23 21.16
N VAL A 89 -9.09 1.20 21.75
CA VAL A 89 -8.28 2.42 21.98
C VAL A 89 -8.11 3.17 20.65
N GLY A 90 -7.68 2.46 19.61
CA GLY A 90 -7.37 3.10 18.35
C GLY A 90 -8.59 3.79 17.72
N LYS A 91 -9.74 3.11 17.71
CA LYS A 91 -11.00 3.69 17.21
C LYS A 91 -11.42 4.94 17.98
N MET A 92 -11.34 4.92 19.31
CA MET A 92 -11.81 6.04 20.15
C MET A 92 -10.94 7.28 20.02
N HIS A 93 -9.63 7.11 19.85
CA HIS A 93 -8.67 8.22 19.81
C HIS A 93 -8.14 8.52 18.41
N GLY A 94 -8.75 7.95 17.37
CA GLY A 94 -8.36 8.17 15.97
C GLY A 94 -6.95 7.69 15.65
N ILE A 95 -6.47 6.64 16.33
CA ILE A 95 -5.22 5.97 16.02
C ILE A 95 -5.52 4.88 14.99
N GLU A 96 -4.92 5.01 13.81
CA GLU A 96 -5.19 4.11 12.68
C GLU A 96 -4.54 2.73 12.88
N ILE A 97 -3.30 2.70 13.39
CA ILE A 97 -2.55 1.46 13.62
C ILE A 97 -2.26 1.26 15.10
N MET A 98 -2.56 0.08 15.61
CA MET A 98 -2.25 -0.32 16.98
C MET A 98 -1.18 -1.40 16.98
N ILE A 99 -0.07 -1.14 17.67
CA ILE A 99 1.03 -2.08 17.85
C ILE A 99 0.96 -2.63 19.27
N HIS A 100 0.90 -3.94 19.39
CA HIS A 100 0.91 -4.65 20.67
C HIS A 100 1.73 -5.93 20.56
N GLY A 101 2.08 -6.54 21.68
CA GLY A 101 2.95 -7.70 21.65
C GLY A 101 3.25 -8.27 23.02
N SER A 102 4.16 -9.24 23.03
CA SER A 102 4.61 -9.89 24.26
C SER A 102 6.10 -10.20 24.22
N VAL A 103 6.68 -10.26 25.42
CA VAL A 103 8.02 -10.76 25.67
C VAL A 103 7.89 -12.09 26.41
N MET A 104 8.35 -13.16 25.77
CA MET A 104 8.27 -14.51 26.32
C MET A 104 9.59 -15.24 26.07
N ASN A 105 10.19 -15.77 27.15
CA ASN A 105 11.44 -16.55 27.08
C ASN A 105 12.58 -15.81 26.34
N GLY A 106 12.65 -14.48 26.45
CA GLY A 106 13.64 -13.65 25.75
C GLY A 106 13.30 -13.32 24.30
N SER A 107 12.31 -13.96 23.68
CA SER A 107 11.80 -13.58 22.37
C SER A 107 10.77 -12.45 22.49
N ILE A 108 10.79 -11.51 21.55
CA ILE A 108 9.88 -10.37 21.49
C ILE A 108 9.00 -10.56 20.26
N SER A 109 7.70 -10.65 20.47
CA SER A 109 6.71 -10.72 19.39
C SER A 109 5.87 -9.44 19.36
N ALA A 110 5.62 -8.92 18.17
CA ALA A 110 4.77 -7.75 17.98
C ALA A 110 3.83 -7.93 16.79
N ARG A 111 2.66 -7.30 16.91
CA ARG A 111 1.60 -7.27 15.90
C ARG A 111 1.16 -5.83 15.69
N ALA A 112 1.05 -5.42 14.43
CA ALA A 112 0.42 -4.18 14.02
C ALA A 112 -0.97 -4.51 13.46
N VAL A 113 -2.00 -3.87 14.00
CA VAL A 113 -3.41 -4.12 13.66
C VAL A 113 -4.06 -2.81 13.23
N HIS A 114 -4.83 -2.84 12.15
CA HIS A 114 -5.66 -1.70 11.73
C HIS A 114 -6.82 -1.53 12.71
N ALA A 115 -6.88 -0.40 13.40
CA ALA A 115 -7.86 -0.18 14.45
C ALA A 115 -9.29 -0.21 13.91
N GLU A 116 -9.56 0.35 12.72
CA GLU A 116 -10.93 0.42 12.20
C GLU A 116 -11.47 -0.96 11.80
N THR A 117 -10.68 -1.71 11.02
CA THR A 117 -11.10 -2.98 10.42
C THR A 117 -10.66 -4.21 11.20
N GLN A 118 -9.90 -4.06 12.30
CA GLN A 118 -9.35 -5.16 13.11
C GLN A 118 -8.44 -6.10 12.33
N ARG A 119 -7.88 -5.62 11.22
CA ARG A 119 -7.06 -6.47 10.36
C ARG A 119 -5.62 -6.48 10.84
N LEU A 120 -5.04 -7.67 10.99
CA LEU A 120 -3.59 -7.82 11.17
C LEU A 120 -2.86 -7.30 9.92
N ILE A 121 -2.04 -6.27 10.10
CA ILE A 121 -1.22 -5.65 9.06
C ILE A 121 0.14 -6.33 8.98
N ALA A 122 0.77 -6.52 10.13
CA ALA A 122 2.10 -7.11 10.23
C ALA A 122 2.23 -7.86 11.55
N ALA A 123 2.98 -8.96 11.52
CA ALA A 123 3.41 -9.66 12.73
C ALA A 123 4.87 -10.07 12.55
N ALA A 124 5.64 -9.94 13.62
CA ALA A 124 7.03 -10.36 13.61
C ALA A 124 7.48 -10.77 15.02
N THR A 125 8.41 -11.70 15.05
CA THR A 125 9.11 -12.15 16.26
C THR A 125 10.60 -12.03 16.04
N VAL A 126 11.32 -11.63 17.08
CA VAL A 126 12.78 -11.53 17.11
C VAL A 126 13.35 -12.10 18.39
N ASP A 127 14.61 -12.50 18.36
CA ASP A 127 15.32 -13.06 19.51
C ASP A 127 16.04 -11.95 20.27
N GLY A 128 15.41 -11.48 21.35
CA GLY A 128 15.98 -10.51 22.27
C GLY A 128 15.97 -9.05 21.81
N MET A 129 16.26 -8.17 22.77
CA MET A 129 16.27 -6.71 22.59
C MET A 129 17.28 -6.23 21.53
N GLY A 130 18.37 -6.97 21.29
CA GLY A 130 19.37 -6.61 20.29
C GLY A 130 18.85 -6.60 18.84
N GLN A 131 17.67 -7.17 18.59
CA GLN A 131 17.02 -7.22 17.27
C GLN A 131 15.79 -6.32 17.17
N ILE A 132 15.63 -5.35 18.08
CA ILE A 132 14.45 -4.48 18.10
C ILE A 132 14.31 -3.65 16.82
N ASP A 133 15.42 -3.23 16.22
CA ASP A 133 15.43 -2.53 14.93
C ASP A 133 14.91 -3.41 13.78
N VAL A 134 15.24 -4.72 13.82
CA VAL A 134 14.72 -5.70 12.86
C VAL A 134 13.21 -5.87 13.03
N LEU A 135 12.74 -5.93 14.28
CA LEU A 135 11.31 -5.99 14.60
C LEU A 135 10.59 -4.75 14.07
N ALA A 136 11.10 -3.56 14.40
CA ALA A 136 10.55 -2.29 13.93
C ALA A 136 10.54 -2.20 12.40
N LYS A 137 11.61 -2.61 11.72
CA LYS A 137 11.69 -2.65 10.26
C LYS A 137 10.61 -3.55 9.64
N LYS A 138 10.40 -4.75 10.19
CA LYS A 138 9.35 -5.67 9.71
C LYS A 138 7.95 -5.09 9.89
N LEU A 139 7.67 -4.45 11.04
CA LEU A 139 6.39 -3.79 11.28
C LEU A 139 6.19 -2.59 10.35
N ALA A 140 7.21 -1.73 10.21
CA ALA A 140 7.17 -0.56 9.34
C ALA A 140 6.94 -0.94 7.88
N ALA A 141 7.62 -1.99 7.38
CA ALA A 141 7.41 -2.51 6.04
C ALA A 141 5.96 -2.98 5.84
N GLY A 142 5.38 -3.73 6.77
CA GLY A 142 3.97 -4.14 6.64
C GLY A 142 2.99 -2.96 6.69
N ILE A 143 3.25 -1.95 7.54
CA ILE A 143 2.46 -0.70 7.59
C ILE A 143 2.57 0.07 6.27
N GLU A 144 3.76 0.14 5.68
CA GLU A 144 3.98 0.77 4.38
C GLU A 144 3.15 0.09 3.27
N VAL A 145 3.17 -1.25 3.22
CA VAL A 145 2.36 -2.02 2.27
C VAL A 145 0.87 -1.81 2.49
N PHE A 146 0.43 -1.73 3.75
CA PHE A 146 -0.95 -1.39 4.06
C PHE A 146 -1.34 -0.01 3.51
N LEU A 147 -0.52 1.01 3.74
CA LEU A 147 -0.76 2.36 3.22
C LEU A 147 -0.75 2.42 1.70
N ALA A 148 0.16 1.68 1.06
CA ALA A 148 0.22 1.56 -0.39
C ALA A 148 -1.12 1.07 -0.97
N ARG A 149 -1.66 -0.02 -0.41
CA ARG A 149 -2.93 -0.60 -0.83
C ARG A 149 -4.10 0.32 -0.53
N ASP A 150 -4.11 0.96 0.63
CA ASP A 150 -5.17 1.89 1.01
C ASP A 150 -5.20 3.13 0.11
N ASN A 151 -4.03 3.69 -0.21
CA ASN A 151 -3.90 4.76 -1.19
C ASN A 151 -4.39 4.33 -2.57
N LEU A 152 -4.04 3.12 -2.99
CA LEU A 152 -4.49 2.55 -4.26
C LEU A 152 -6.02 2.47 -4.34
N LYS A 153 -6.67 2.05 -3.26
CA LYS A 153 -8.13 2.03 -3.14
C LYS A 153 -8.75 3.43 -3.15
N LYS A 154 -8.10 4.40 -2.50
CA LYS A 154 -8.55 5.80 -2.45
C LYS A 154 -8.42 6.51 -3.80
N MET A 155 -7.57 6.00 -4.69
CA MET A 155 -7.44 6.49 -6.06
C MET A 155 -8.55 6.01 -7.00
N ARG A 156 -9.70 5.64 -6.47
CA ARG A 156 -10.84 5.28 -7.28
C ARG A 156 -11.41 6.51 -7.99
N ASN A 157 -11.58 6.43 -9.29
CA ASN A 157 -12.51 7.29 -10.00
C ASN A 157 -13.86 6.57 -10.15
N ASP A 158 -14.94 7.33 -10.24
CA ASP A 158 -16.24 6.79 -10.64
C ASP A 158 -16.67 7.62 -11.86
N SER A 159 -16.05 7.33 -13.00
CA SER A 159 -16.31 8.02 -14.27
C SER A 159 -17.74 7.72 -14.74
N PRO A 160 -18.49 8.73 -15.22
CA PRO A 160 -19.87 8.48 -15.65
C PRO A 160 -19.97 7.63 -16.93
N ASP A 161 -18.97 7.69 -17.81
CA ASP A 161 -19.07 7.17 -19.19
C ASP A 161 -17.92 6.23 -19.59
N ILE A 162 -16.97 5.98 -18.67
CA ILE A 162 -15.83 5.09 -18.92
C ILE A 162 -16.03 3.86 -18.04
N THR A 163 -15.95 2.68 -18.65
CA THR A 163 -15.89 1.42 -17.91
C THR A 163 -14.56 0.75 -18.19
N LEU A 164 -13.96 0.23 -17.12
CA LEU A 164 -12.76 -0.59 -17.15
C LEU A 164 -13.02 -1.84 -16.31
N ASP A 165 -13.27 -2.95 -16.99
CA ASP A 165 -13.45 -4.24 -16.35
C ASP A 165 -12.10 -4.95 -16.28
N ILE A 166 -11.78 -5.52 -15.11
CA ILE A 166 -10.64 -6.41 -14.90
C ILE A 166 -11.09 -7.62 -14.08
N TRP A 167 -10.66 -8.81 -14.47
CA TRP A 167 -10.91 -10.05 -13.73
C TRP A 167 -9.77 -11.03 -13.90
N ILE A 168 -9.74 -12.05 -13.05
CA ILE A 168 -8.75 -13.13 -13.10
C ILE A 168 -9.48 -14.43 -13.35
N GLU A 169 -8.92 -15.27 -14.21
CA GLU A 169 -9.36 -16.64 -14.44
C GLU A 169 -8.25 -17.62 -14.06
N ARG A 170 -8.65 -18.82 -13.64
CA ARG A 170 -7.71 -19.92 -13.37
C ARG A 170 -7.21 -20.48 -14.70
N LYS A 171 -5.91 -20.64 -14.82
CA LYS A 171 -5.33 -21.25 -16.02
C LYS A 171 -5.75 -22.73 -16.10
N GLY A 172 -6.36 -23.11 -17.22
CA GLY A 172 -6.76 -24.50 -17.48
C GLY A 172 -8.00 -24.99 -16.73
N ALA A 173 -8.71 -24.11 -16.02
CA ALA A 173 -9.97 -24.43 -15.36
C ALA A 173 -11.04 -23.37 -15.67
N ALA A 174 -12.29 -23.80 -15.84
CA ALA A 174 -13.40 -22.87 -16.05
C ALA A 174 -13.75 -22.17 -14.73
N GLY A 175 -13.63 -20.83 -14.70
CA GLY A 175 -14.19 -20.02 -13.63
C GLY A 175 -13.34 -18.81 -13.25
N LYS A 176 -14.02 -17.66 -13.09
CA LYS A 176 -13.42 -16.43 -12.57
C LYS A 176 -13.06 -16.59 -11.09
N ILE A 177 -11.91 -16.04 -10.70
CA ILE A 177 -11.58 -15.84 -9.30
C ILE A 177 -12.50 -14.75 -8.76
N THR A 178 -13.20 -15.05 -7.66
CA THR A 178 -14.07 -14.08 -7.00
C THR A 178 -13.21 -13.22 -6.07
N PRO A 179 -13.04 -11.91 -6.35
CA PRO A 179 -12.24 -11.04 -5.49
C PRO A 179 -12.74 -11.00 -4.05
N GLY A 180 -11.81 -10.92 -3.11
CA GLY A 180 -12.08 -10.81 -1.68
C GLY A 180 -12.61 -12.07 -0.97
N ALA A 181 -12.86 -13.16 -1.70
CA ALA A 181 -13.22 -14.45 -1.08
C ALA A 181 -12.00 -15.09 -0.40
N ALA A 182 -12.19 -15.68 0.79
CA ALA A 182 -11.13 -16.42 1.46
C ALA A 182 -10.76 -17.67 0.64
N GLY A 183 -9.47 -17.88 0.36
CA GLY A 183 -9.00 -18.97 -0.50
C GLY A 183 -9.38 -18.78 -1.97
N ALA A 184 -9.54 -17.52 -2.42
CA ALA A 184 -9.81 -17.18 -3.81
C ALA A 184 -8.69 -17.67 -4.75
N GLY A 185 -7.44 -17.70 -4.28
CA GLY A 185 -6.30 -18.29 -4.96
C GLY A 185 -5.47 -19.19 -4.04
N ARG A 186 -4.64 -20.06 -4.64
CA ARG A 186 -3.63 -20.86 -3.93
C ARG A 186 -2.23 -20.65 -4.50
N VAL A 187 -1.22 -20.69 -3.64
CA VAL A 187 0.18 -20.65 -4.08
C VAL A 187 0.45 -21.77 -5.10
N GLY A 188 1.10 -21.43 -6.21
CA GLY A 188 1.38 -22.32 -7.35
C GLY A 188 0.22 -22.47 -8.34
N GLU A 189 -0.95 -21.91 -8.07
CA GLU A 189 -2.07 -21.92 -9.02
C GLU A 189 -1.81 -20.94 -10.17
N GLY A 190 -1.84 -21.45 -11.40
CA GLY A 190 -1.70 -20.64 -12.60
C GLY A 190 -2.91 -19.75 -12.87
N ILE A 191 -2.68 -18.51 -13.29
CA ILE A 191 -3.73 -17.51 -13.51
C ILE A 191 -3.55 -16.74 -14.81
N VAL A 192 -4.65 -16.16 -15.28
CA VAL A 192 -4.69 -15.24 -16.43
C VAL A 192 -5.47 -14.00 -16.03
N PHE A 193 -4.90 -12.83 -16.24
CA PHE A 193 -5.58 -11.54 -16.10
C PHE A 193 -6.31 -11.21 -17.39
N HIS A 194 -7.54 -10.75 -17.27
CA HIS A 194 -8.34 -10.26 -18.38
C HIS A 194 -8.78 -8.84 -18.10
N PHE A 195 -8.80 -7.99 -19.12
CA PHE A 195 -9.35 -6.65 -18.98
C PHE A 195 -10.00 -6.13 -20.27
N LYS A 196 -10.93 -5.20 -20.11
CA LYS A 196 -11.68 -4.59 -21.21
C LYS A 196 -12.10 -3.17 -20.86
N ALA A 197 -11.88 -2.25 -21.79
CA ALA A 197 -12.34 -0.87 -21.68
C ALA A 197 -13.44 -0.58 -22.72
N ASN A 198 -14.39 0.29 -22.41
CA ASN A 198 -15.44 0.71 -23.36
C ASN A 198 -15.01 1.84 -24.31
N ARG A 199 -13.80 2.38 -24.16
CA ARG A 199 -13.25 3.46 -24.99
C ARG A 199 -11.84 3.14 -25.48
N ASP A 200 -11.46 3.77 -26.59
CA ASP A 200 -10.07 3.83 -27.03
C ASP A 200 -9.27 4.69 -26.04
N GLY A 201 -8.07 4.23 -25.68
CA GLY A 201 -7.23 4.95 -24.72
C GLY A 201 -6.00 4.15 -24.32
N TYR A 202 -5.59 4.29 -23.07
CA TYR A 202 -4.40 3.65 -22.53
C TYR A 202 -4.74 2.97 -21.20
N VAL A 203 -4.22 1.77 -20.96
CA VAL A 203 -4.42 1.03 -19.72
C VAL A 203 -3.09 0.79 -19.01
N THR A 204 -3.05 0.96 -17.69
CA THR A 204 -1.92 0.57 -16.85
C THR A 204 -2.44 -0.34 -15.76
N ILE A 205 -1.81 -1.51 -15.58
CA ILE A 205 -2.17 -2.48 -14.55
C ILE A 205 -0.96 -2.70 -13.67
N VAL A 206 -1.15 -2.49 -12.37
CA VAL A 206 -0.15 -2.73 -11.33
C VAL A 206 -0.69 -3.71 -10.32
N ASP A 207 0.20 -4.54 -9.78
CA ASP A 207 -0.10 -5.47 -8.71
C ASP A 207 0.79 -5.15 -7.50
N ILE A 208 0.18 -5.12 -6.32
CA ILE A 208 0.89 -5.02 -5.04
C ILE A 208 0.80 -6.37 -4.35
N GLN A 209 1.89 -7.13 -4.45
CA GLN A 209 2.01 -8.48 -3.91
C GLN A 209 1.96 -8.48 -2.37
N PRO A 210 1.68 -9.64 -1.72
CA PRO A 210 1.65 -9.79 -0.27
C PRO A 210 2.86 -9.16 0.45
N GLY A 211 4.06 -9.36 -0.10
CA GLY A 211 5.33 -8.84 0.42
C GLY A 211 5.57 -7.34 0.18
N GLY A 212 4.73 -6.67 -0.60
CA GLY A 212 4.85 -5.24 -0.90
C GLY A 212 5.57 -4.90 -2.19
N ASP A 213 5.99 -5.90 -2.96
CA ASP A 213 6.50 -5.68 -4.30
C ASP A 213 5.38 -5.11 -5.20
N VAL A 214 5.71 -4.02 -5.89
CA VAL A 214 4.80 -3.37 -6.84
C VAL A 214 5.25 -3.75 -8.24
N VAL A 215 4.49 -4.62 -8.88
CA VAL A 215 4.79 -5.18 -10.20
C VAL A 215 3.89 -4.52 -11.25
N VAL A 216 4.50 -4.04 -12.33
CA VAL A 216 3.76 -3.50 -13.48
C VAL A 216 3.39 -4.67 -14.39
N LEU A 217 2.13 -5.11 -14.29
CA LEU A 217 1.60 -6.18 -15.14
C LEU A 217 1.37 -5.69 -16.57
N PHE A 218 0.99 -4.42 -16.76
CA PHE A 218 0.76 -3.82 -18.07
C PHE A 218 1.02 -2.31 -18.10
N PRO A 219 1.71 -1.76 -19.12
CA PRO A 219 2.46 -2.48 -20.14
C PRO A 219 3.68 -3.18 -19.54
N ASN A 220 4.17 -4.21 -20.21
CA ASN A 220 5.36 -4.96 -19.82
C ASN A 220 6.29 -5.15 -21.04
N ASP A 221 7.44 -5.81 -20.89
CA ASP A 221 8.40 -5.91 -22.01
C ASP A 221 7.90 -6.81 -23.16
N TYR A 222 6.91 -7.67 -22.89
CA TYR A 222 6.22 -8.50 -23.88
C TYR A 222 5.11 -7.72 -24.60
N ALA A 223 4.37 -6.88 -23.86
CA ALA A 223 3.32 -6.00 -24.36
C ALA A 223 3.71 -4.51 -24.16
N LYS A 224 4.57 -4.00 -25.04
CA LYS A 224 5.20 -2.67 -24.91
C LYS A 224 4.23 -1.49 -25.10
N SER A 225 3.13 -1.70 -25.81
CA SER A 225 2.12 -0.66 -26.04
C SER A 225 0.98 -0.82 -25.04
N ASN A 226 0.71 0.23 -24.27
CA ASN A 226 -0.43 0.29 -23.38
C ASN A 226 -1.71 0.81 -24.04
N ALA A 227 -1.70 1.08 -25.36
CA ALA A 227 -2.87 1.56 -26.08
C ALA A 227 -3.90 0.44 -26.27
N VAL A 228 -5.16 0.74 -25.96
CA VAL A 228 -6.28 -0.20 -26.00
C VAL A 228 -7.40 0.30 -26.91
N LYS A 229 -8.21 -0.63 -27.43
CA LYS A 229 -9.37 -0.35 -28.28
C LYS A 229 -10.67 -0.65 -27.56
N ALA A 230 -11.65 0.23 -27.77
CA ALA A 230 -12.99 0.11 -27.21
C ALA A 230 -13.59 -1.28 -27.49
N GLY A 231 -14.09 -1.94 -26.45
CA GLY A 231 -14.79 -3.20 -26.56
C GLY A 231 -13.91 -4.43 -26.76
N ARG A 232 -12.60 -4.27 -27.02
CA ARG A 232 -11.65 -5.38 -27.15
C ARG A 232 -11.24 -5.88 -25.77
N GLU A 233 -11.28 -7.20 -25.62
CA GLU A 233 -10.71 -7.89 -24.46
C GLU A 233 -9.22 -8.15 -24.69
N TYR A 234 -8.45 -7.98 -23.62
CA TYR A 234 -7.01 -8.20 -23.57
C TYR A 234 -6.69 -9.17 -22.44
N THR A 235 -5.68 -10.01 -22.62
CA THR A 235 -5.23 -11.00 -21.63
C THR A 235 -3.75 -10.82 -21.29
N ILE A 236 -3.39 -11.18 -20.06
CA ILE A 236 -2.00 -11.20 -19.57
C ILE A 236 -1.82 -12.46 -18.71
N PRO A 237 -1.03 -13.45 -19.16
CA PRO A 237 -0.35 -13.52 -20.46
C PRO A 237 -1.33 -13.58 -21.65
N GLY A 238 -0.88 -13.14 -22.82
CA GLY A 238 -1.53 -13.40 -24.11
C GLY A 238 -1.43 -14.86 -24.53
N GLU A 239 -2.21 -15.28 -25.53
CA GLU A 239 -2.19 -16.68 -26.03
C GLU A 239 -0.81 -17.11 -26.56
N ASP A 240 -0.07 -16.18 -27.17
CA ASP A 240 1.25 -16.41 -27.77
C ASP A 240 2.43 -16.09 -26.83
N ASP A 241 2.14 -15.68 -25.59
CA ASP A 241 3.18 -15.30 -24.64
C ASP A 241 3.89 -16.54 -24.07
N ALA A 242 5.23 -16.52 -24.09
CA ALA A 242 6.07 -17.64 -23.61
C ALA A 242 6.28 -17.63 -22.07
N PHE A 243 5.33 -17.10 -21.30
CA PHE A 243 5.38 -17.05 -19.84
C PHE A 243 4.01 -17.32 -19.22
N GLU A 244 4.01 -17.67 -17.94
CA GLU A 244 2.80 -17.96 -17.18
C GLU A 244 2.80 -17.17 -15.87
N PHE A 245 1.63 -16.74 -15.42
CA PHE A 245 1.47 -16.24 -14.06
C PHE A 245 0.97 -17.33 -13.14
N GLN A 246 1.44 -17.29 -11.91
CA GLN A 246 0.98 -18.11 -10.81
C GLN A 246 0.96 -17.26 -9.54
N PHE A 247 0.13 -17.61 -8.56
CA PHE A 247 0.27 -17.02 -7.24
C PHE A 247 1.54 -17.54 -6.57
N GLU A 248 2.38 -16.63 -6.07
CA GLU A 248 3.66 -16.98 -5.47
C GLU A 248 3.68 -16.74 -3.96
N LYS A 249 4.74 -17.21 -3.31
CA LYS A 249 4.98 -16.92 -1.90
C LYS A 249 5.48 -15.48 -1.72
N PRO A 250 5.20 -14.83 -0.58
CA PRO A 250 4.42 -15.35 0.54
C PRO A 250 2.91 -15.32 0.27
N ALA A 251 2.17 -16.31 0.77
CA ALA A 251 0.71 -16.27 0.75
C ALA A 251 0.19 -15.02 1.47
N GLY A 252 -0.93 -14.48 1.00
CA GLY A 252 -1.53 -13.27 1.54
C GLY A 252 -2.37 -12.56 0.48
N ARG A 253 -2.50 -11.24 0.63
CA ARG A 253 -3.34 -10.45 -0.25
C ARG A 253 -2.55 -9.85 -1.42
N ASP A 254 -2.95 -10.19 -2.64
CA ASP A 254 -2.62 -9.44 -3.84
C ASP A 254 -3.65 -8.31 -4.05
N THR A 255 -3.18 -7.16 -4.51
CA THR A 255 -4.02 -5.99 -4.80
C THR A 255 -3.67 -5.45 -6.17
N VAL A 256 -4.53 -5.75 -7.14
CA VAL A 256 -4.35 -5.40 -8.55
C VAL A 256 -5.18 -4.18 -8.84
N ALA A 257 -4.55 -3.12 -9.34
CA ALA A 257 -5.25 -1.95 -9.82
C ALA A 257 -5.02 -1.75 -11.31
N ALA A 258 -6.12 -1.59 -12.03
CA ALA A 258 -6.13 -1.20 -13.42
C ALA A 258 -6.56 0.27 -13.52
N PHE A 259 -5.90 1.02 -14.37
CA PHE A 259 -6.18 2.41 -14.66
C PHE A 259 -6.36 2.59 -16.15
N PHE A 260 -7.42 3.28 -16.55
CA PHE A 260 -7.65 3.71 -17.92
C PHE A 260 -7.48 5.22 -18.03
N THR A 261 -6.86 5.70 -19.09
CA THR A 261 -6.80 7.12 -19.44
C THR A 261 -7.06 7.36 -20.92
N GLU A 262 -7.78 8.45 -21.26
CA GLU A 262 -8.02 8.83 -22.66
C GLU A 262 -6.74 9.31 -23.38
N LYS A 263 -5.80 9.86 -22.60
CA LYS A 263 -4.51 10.34 -23.09
C LYS A 263 -3.40 9.52 -22.47
N LYS A 264 -2.29 9.38 -23.19
CA LYS A 264 -1.11 8.75 -22.63
C LYS A 264 -0.62 9.59 -21.46
N VAL A 265 -0.46 8.95 -20.31
CA VAL A 265 0.10 9.55 -19.10
C VAL A 265 1.13 8.58 -18.56
N ASP A 266 2.28 9.11 -18.16
CA ASP A 266 3.35 8.33 -17.54
C ASP A 266 3.15 8.35 -16.02
N TRP A 267 2.47 7.32 -15.51
CA TRP A 267 2.12 7.21 -14.08
C TRP A 267 3.27 6.67 -13.23
N LEU A 268 4.23 6.01 -13.89
CA LEU A 268 5.37 5.37 -13.28
C LEU A 268 6.64 5.93 -13.92
N ASP A 269 7.53 6.48 -13.11
CA ASP A 269 8.84 6.92 -13.58
C ASP A 269 9.69 5.67 -13.89
N PRO A 270 10.09 5.45 -15.16
CA PRO A 270 10.91 4.31 -15.53
C PRO A 270 12.24 4.24 -14.77
N ALA A 271 12.78 5.37 -14.30
CA ALA A 271 14.00 5.41 -13.51
C ALA A 271 13.85 4.75 -12.13
N LYS A 272 12.62 4.68 -11.61
CA LYS A 272 12.27 4.05 -10.32
C LYS A 272 11.94 2.57 -10.46
N LEU A 273 11.89 2.05 -11.68
CA LEU A 273 11.60 0.66 -11.99
C LEU A 273 12.89 -0.13 -12.27
N ALA A 274 12.86 -1.43 -12.00
CA ALA A 274 13.91 -2.40 -12.31
C ALA A 274 13.30 -3.75 -12.70
N GLY A 275 14.11 -4.65 -13.26
CA GLY A 275 13.67 -5.98 -13.72
C GLY A 275 13.57 -6.10 -15.24
N GLU A 276 13.49 -7.35 -15.70
CA GLU A 276 13.29 -7.73 -17.11
C GLU A 276 11.93 -8.44 -17.24
N GLY A 277 11.22 -8.21 -18.34
CA GLY A 277 9.87 -8.76 -18.52
C GLY A 277 8.83 -7.92 -17.78
N PHE A 278 8.77 -8.12 -16.47
CA PHE A 278 7.88 -7.40 -15.55
C PHE A 278 8.68 -6.45 -14.68
N LYS A 279 8.34 -5.16 -14.78
CA LYS A 279 9.04 -4.10 -14.06
C LYS A 279 8.51 -4.03 -12.64
N THR A 280 9.43 -4.03 -11.67
CA THR A 280 9.12 -3.87 -10.25
C THR A 280 9.69 -2.56 -9.75
N VAL A 281 8.99 -1.90 -8.83
CA VAL A 281 9.49 -0.70 -8.16
C VAL A 281 10.72 -1.06 -7.32
N LYS A 282 11.81 -0.31 -7.47
CA LYS A 282 13.03 -0.50 -6.68
C LYS A 282 12.73 -0.38 -5.19
N GLU A 283 13.37 -1.20 -4.37
CA GLU A 283 13.14 -1.27 -2.92
C GLU A 283 13.17 0.11 -2.24
N ASN A 284 14.15 0.95 -2.58
CA ASN A 284 14.32 2.29 -2.02
C ASN A 284 13.27 3.31 -2.52
N GLU A 285 12.56 2.99 -3.60
CA GLU A 285 11.54 3.82 -4.24
C GLU A 285 10.11 3.39 -3.88
N LYS A 286 9.92 2.22 -3.24
CA LYS A 286 8.61 1.68 -2.87
C LYS A 286 7.78 2.70 -2.09
N LEU A 287 8.40 3.39 -1.12
CA LEU A 287 7.74 4.39 -0.30
C LEU A 287 7.26 5.59 -1.12
N GLU A 288 8.09 6.09 -2.04
CA GLU A 288 7.70 7.23 -2.87
C GLU A 288 6.68 6.83 -3.93
N MET A 289 6.80 5.64 -4.52
CA MET A 289 5.88 5.21 -5.58
C MET A 289 4.49 4.95 -5.02
N THR A 290 4.39 4.18 -3.93
CA THR A 290 3.10 3.79 -3.32
C THR A 290 2.33 4.97 -2.70
N ARG A 291 3.05 6.04 -2.34
CA ARG A 291 2.47 7.30 -1.84
C ARG A 291 2.35 8.37 -2.92
N GLY A 292 3.11 8.20 -3.99
CA GLY A 292 3.28 9.13 -5.11
C GLY A 292 2.47 8.76 -6.33
N ILE A 293 1.68 7.69 -6.31
CA ILE A 293 0.50 7.59 -7.17
C ILE A 293 -0.49 8.66 -6.67
N SER A 294 -0.15 9.91 -6.94
CA SER A 294 -0.91 11.09 -6.60
C SER A 294 -1.60 11.49 -7.89
N LEU A 295 -2.90 11.20 -7.95
CA LEU A 295 -3.80 11.62 -9.02
C LEU A 295 -3.78 13.12 -9.32
N LYS A 296 -3.11 13.93 -8.49
CA LYS A 296 -2.93 15.37 -8.72
C LYS A 296 -1.97 15.71 -9.86
N ALA A 297 -1.26 14.74 -10.44
CA ALA A 297 -0.25 15.00 -11.49
C ALA A 297 -0.69 14.71 -12.94
N THR A 298 -1.83 14.08 -13.19
CA THR A 298 -2.21 13.70 -14.57
C THR A 298 -2.87 14.83 -15.36
N GLY A 299 -3.43 15.83 -14.67
CA GLY A 299 -4.22 16.90 -15.30
C GLY A 299 -5.52 16.42 -15.97
N LEU A 300 -5.95 15.18 -15.71
CA LEU A 300 -7.14 14.59 -16.31
C LEU A 300 -8.41 14.99 -15.55
N LYS A 301 -9.48 15.30 -16.29
CA LYS A 301 -10.81 15.52 -15.71
C LYS A 301 -11.45 14.19 -15.31
N LYS A 302 -12.44 14.24 -14.41
CA LYS A 302 -13.18 13.07 -13.93
C LYS A 302 -13.68 12.14 -15.05
N ASN A 303 -14.07 12.67 -16.20
CA ASN A 303 -14.60 11.88 -17.32
C ASN A 303 -13.53 11.43 -18.34
N GLN A 304 -12.24 11.52 -18.00
CA GLN A 304 -11.12 11.20 -18.92
C GLN A 304 -10.24 10.06 -18.43
N TRP A 305 -10.58 9.47 -17.30
CA TRP A 305 -9.89 8.31 -16.75
C TRP A 305 -10.86 7.45 -15.95
N GLU A 306 -10.47 6.22 -15.66
CA GLU A 306 -11.18 5.30 -14.79
C GLU A 306 -10.17 4.42 -14.06
N SER A 307 -10.57 3.80 -12.96
CA SER A 307 -9.76 2.88 -12.19
C SER A 307 -10.61 1.77 -11.59
N THR A 308 -10.10 0.55 -11.64
CA THR A 308 -10.73 -0.61 -10.99
C THR A 308 -9.69 -1.31 -10.13
N VAL A 309 -10.08 -1.70 -8.92
CA VAL A 309 -9.20 -2.43 -7.98
C VAL A 309 -9.81 -3.79 -7.69
N LEU A 310 -8.97 -4.82 -7.77
CA LEU A 310 -9.26 -6.21 -7.48
C LEU A 310 -8.37 -6.67 -6.33
N GLU A 311 -8.95 -7.31 -5.31
CA GLU A 311 -8.18 -7.94 -4.23
C GLU A 311 -8.36 -9.45 -4.29
N VAL A 312 -7.26 -10.21 -4.17
CA VAL A 312 -7.28 -11.67 -4.09
C VAL A 312 -6.61 -12.10 -2.81
N GLU A 313 -7.29 -12.94 -2.02
CA GLU A 313 -6.69 -13.61 -0.87
C GLU A 313 -6.13 -14.95 -1.33
N VAL A 314 -4.80 -15.07 -1.29
CA VAL A 314 -4.03 -16.26 -1.65
C VAL A 314 -3.72 -17.04 -0.38
N SER A 315 -4.06 -18.33 -0.36
CA SER A 315 -3.65 -19.26 0.70
C SER A 315 -2.49 -20.15 0.26
N GLU A 316 -1.84 -20.79 1.22
CA GLU A 316 -0.99 -21.96 0.97
C GLU A 316 -1.81 -23.12 0.36
#